data_AF-A0A7W9W5U1-F1
#
_entry.id   AF-A0A7W9W5U1-F1
#
_cell.length_a   1.000
_cell.length_b   1.000
_cell.length_c   1.000
_cell.angle_alpha   90.00
_cell.angle_beta   90.00
_cell.angle_gamma   90.00
#
_symmetry.space_group_name_H-M   'P 1'
#
loop_
_entity.id
_entity.type
_entity.pdbx_description
1 polymer ?
#
loop_
_entity_poly.entity_id
_entity_poly.type
_entity_poly.pdbx_seq_one_letter_code
_entity_poly.pdbx_strand_id
1 'polypeptide(L)'
;MTGTRIISSWTDEKDVKIDLIEGTQKVECRFYQLPIRPGRQVMFELWMFDGALLDQIENARILDVVEGNISGFSNRADQGVVICNYDWRFEKA
;
A
#
# COMPACT_ATOMS: atom_id res chain seq x y z
N MET A 1 4.55 10.10 14.41
CA MET A 1 5.19 8.83 14.01
C MET A 1 5.62 9.00 12.56
N THR A 2 6.86 8.65 12.21
CA THR A 2 7.34 8.73 10.82
C THR A 2 7.28 7.33 10.19
N GLY A 3 6.38 7.14 9.24
CA GLY A 3 6.31 5.95 8.41
C GLY A 3 7.08 6.14 7.11
N THR A 4 7.49 5.05 6.46
CA THR A 4 8.00 5.10 5.09
C THR A 4 6.84 4.83 4.13
N ARG A 5 6.63 5.70 3.14
CA ARG A 5 5.67 5.46 2.07
C ARG A 5 6.17 4.29 1.21
N ILE A 6 5.38 3.21 1.17
CA ILE A 6 5.74 1.98 0.45
C ILE A 6 4.94 1.79 -0.85
N ILE A 7 3.71 2.29 -0.88
CA ILE A 7 2.76 2.15 -1.99
C ILE A 7 1.99 3.46 -2.10
N SER A 8 1.81 3.96 -3.31
CA SER A 8 0.93 5.07 -3.63
C SER A 8 0.27 4.82 -4.98
N SER A 9 -0.86 5.47 -5.21
CA SER A 9 -1.40 5.62 -6.54
C SER A 9 -2.21 6.90 -6.62
N TRP A 10 -2.30 7.44 -7.83
CA TRP A 10 -3.08 8.61 -8.17
C TRP A 10 -3.97 8.31 -9.37
N THR A 11 -5.04 9.07 -9.53
CA THR A 11 -6.01 8.85 -10.61
C THR A 11 -5.43 9.18 -11.99
N ASP A 12 -4.44 10.09 -12.04
CA ASP A 12 -3.71 10.46 -13.25
C ASP A 12 -2.83 9.33 -13.80
N GLU A 13 -2.26 8.47 -12.94
CA GLU A 13 -1.48 7.28 -13.33
C GLU A 13 -2.29 6.25 -14.16
N LYS A 14 -3.62 6.36 -14.14
CA LYS A 14 -4.55 5.44 -14.81
C LYS A 14 -5.50 6.15 -15.77
N ASP A 15 -5.24 7.41 -16.10
CA ASP A 15 -6.12 8.25 -16.92
C ASP A 15 -7.58 8.30 -16.40
N VAL A 16 -7.77 8.12 -15.09
CA VAL A 16 -9.09 8.20 -14.46
C VAL A 16 -9.39 9.66 -14.19
N LYS A 17 -10.26 10.25 -15.02
CA LYS A 17 -10.78 11.59 -14.79
C LYS A 17 -11.92 11.56 -13.78
N ILE A 18 -11.83 12.38 -12.75
CA ILE A 18 -12.87 12.56 -11.74
C ILE A 18 -13.33 14.01 -11.81
N ASP A 19 -14.52 14.21 -12.36
CA ASP A 19 -15.21 15.50 -12.30
C ASP A 19 -16.06 15.52 -11.03
N LEU A 20 -15.77 16.46 -10.14
CA LEU A 20 -16.55 16.66 -8.93
C LEU A 20 -17.87 17.37 -9.29
N ILE A 21 -18.97 16.83 -8.79
CA ILE A 21 -20.31 17.42 -8.92
C ILE A 21 -20.88 17.71 -7.53
N GLU A 22 -21.87 18.59 -7.47
CA GLU A 22 -22.55 18.90 -6.22
C GLU A 22 -23.20 17.64 -5.61
N GLY A 23 -22.98 17.41 -4.32
CA GLY A 23 -23.50 16.27 -3.57
C GLY A 23 -22.41 15.32 -3.10
N THR A 24 -22.80 14.06 -2.84
CA THR A 24 -21.88 13.02 -2.33
C THR A 24 -21.49 12.07 -3.46
N GLN A 25 -20.20 11.97 -3.75
CA GLN A 25 -19.63 10.99 -4.67
C GLN A 25 -18.77 9.97 -3.92
N LYS A 26 -18.77 8.72 -4.40
CA LYS A 26 -17.88 7.67 -3.91
C LYS A 26 -16.92 7.27 -5.01
N VAL A 27 -15.63 7.33 -4.68
CA VAL A 27 -14.53 6.87 -5.53
C VAL A 27 -13.90 5.65 -4.86
N GLU A 28 -13.50 4.67 -5.66
CA GLU A 28 -12.86 3.45 -5.15
C GLU A 28 -11.53 3.20 -5.87
N CYS A 29 -10.48 3.00 -5.08
CA CYS A 29 -9.18 2.51 -5.56
C CYS A 29 -8.95 1.12 -5.00
N ARG A 30 -8.56 0.17 -5.86
CA ARG A 30 -8.24 -1.20 -5.47
C ARG A 30 -6.79 -1.50 -5.78
N PHE A 31 -6.04 -1.89 -4.76
CA PHE A 31 -4.73 -2.49 -4.92
C PHE A 31 -4.87 -4.01 -4.93
N TYR A 32 -4.21 -4.66 -5.87
CA TYR A 32 -4.23 -6.11 -6.02
C TYR A 32 -2.86 -6.70 -5.67
N GLN A 33 -2.87 -7.91 -5.11
CA GLN A 33 -1.66 -8.71 -4.85
C GLN A 33 -0.56 -7.95 -4.08
N LEU A 34 -0.94 -7.21 -3.03
CA LEU A 34 0.02 -6.43 -2.23
C LEU A 34 1.05 -7.35 -1.55
N PRO A 35 2.33 -7.33 -1.95
CA PRO A 35 3.33 -8.25 -1.42
C PRO A 35 3.94 -7.70 -0.13
N ILE A 36 3.11 -7.36 0.85
CA ILE A 36 3.56 -6.77 2.11
C ILE A 36 3.87 -7.88 3.11
N ARG A 37 5.02 -7.79 3.76
CA ARG A 37 5.46 -8.75 4.76
C ARG A 37 4.48 -8.80 5.95
N PRO A 38 4.04 -10.00 6.39
CA PRO A 38 3.25 -10.15 7.60
C PRO A 38 3.95 -9.58 8.84
N GLY A 39 3.16 -9.15 9.83
CA GLY A 39 3.64 -8.53 11.07
C GLY A 39 4.00 -7.04 10.92
N ARG A 40 3.64 -6.42 9.80
CA ARG A 40 3.80 -4.97 9.56
C ARG A 40 2.49 -4.24 9.77
N GLN A 41 2.59 -2.96 10.13
CA GLN A 41 1.46 -2.04 10.13
C GLN A 41 1.49 -1.17 8.88
N VAL A 42 0.33 -1.04 8.23
CA VAL A 42 0.13 -0.17 7.08
C VAL A 42 -0.81 0.95 7.49
N MET A 43 -0.34 2.18 7.30
CA MET A 43 -1.09 3.40 7.56
C MET A 43 -1.58 3.94 6.21
N PHE A 44 -2.87 4.22 6.11
CA PHE A 44 -3.50 4.75 4.91
C PHE A 44 -3.58 6.27 5.01
N GLU A 45 -3.05 6.94 3.99
CA GLU A 45 -3.17 8.38 3.79
C GLU A 45 -4.07 8.62 2.57
N LEU A 46 -5.02 9.55 2.67
CA LEU A 46 -5.89 9.94 1.58
C LEU A 46 -5.63 11.40 1.22
N TRP A 47 -5.41 11.67 -0.05
CA TRP A 47 -5.05 12.99 -0.56
C TRP A 47 -6.00 13.33 -1.71
N MET A 48 -6.49 14.57 -1.73
CA MET A 48 -7.30 15.10 -2.82
C MET A 48 -6.62 16.36 -3.36
N PHE A 49 -6.39 16.41 -4.67
CA PHE A 49 -5.59 17.45 -5.32
C PHE A 49 -6.24 17.89 -6.63
N ASP A 50 -6.28 19.20 -6.88
CA ASP A 50 -6.67 19.81 -8.15
C ASP A 50 -5.93 21.13 -8.34
N GLY A 51 -4.75 21.09 -8.99
CA GLY A 51 -3.81 22.21 -9.09
C GLY A 51 -3.17 22.66 -7.76
N ALA A 52 -3.84 22.39 -6.64
CA ALA A 52 -3.41 22.55 -5.26
C ALA A 52 -4.01 21.43 -4.40
N LEU A 53 -3.44 21.20 -3.21
CA LEU A 53 -3.99 20.27 -2.23
C LEU A 53 -5.34 20.79 -1.75
N LEU A 54 -6.40 20.03 -2.01
CA LEU A 54 -7.75 20.36 -1.59
C LEU A 54 -8.05 19.81 -0.19
N ASP A 55 -7.66 18.56 0.06
CA ASP A 55 -7.86 17.88 1.35
C ASP A 55 -6.83 16.78 1.57
N GLN A 56 -6.55 16.49 2.84
CA GLN A 56 -5.65 15.42 3.25
C GLN A 56 -6.13 14.82 4.57
N ILE A 57 -6.23 13.48 4.58
CA ILE A 57 -6.49 12.70 5.78
C ILE A 57 -5.26 11.83 6.04
N GLU A 58 -4.49 12.22 7.05
CA GLU A 58 -3.40 11.40 7.58
C GLU A 58 -3.95 10.29 8.45
N ASN A 59 -3.40 9.09 8.32
CA ASN A 59 -3.76 7.93 9.15
C ASN A 59 -5.26 7.61 9.14
N ALA A 60 -5.91 7.80 7.98
CA ALA A 60 -7.32 7.50 7.77
C ALA A 60 -7.67 6.07 8.22
N ARG A 61 -6.71 5.15 8.13
CA ARG A 61 -6.80 3.81 8.72
C ARG A 61 -5.43 3.25 9.03
N ILE A 62 -5.36 2.37 10.05
CA ILE A 62 -4.19 1.55 10.35
C ILE A 62 -4.62 0.09 10.26
N LEU A 63 -3.87 -0.72 9.52
CA LEU A 63 -4.13 -2.15 9.34
C LEU A 63 -2.88 -2.96 9.72
N ASP A 64 -3.09 -4.05 10.46
CA ASP A 64 -2.07 -5.08 10.66
C ASP A 64 -2.06 -6.03 9.45
N VAL A 65 -0.88 -6.26 8.89
CA VAL A 65 -0.68 -7.21 7.80
C VAL A 65 -0.54 -8.59 8.40
N VAL A 66 -1.55 -9.42 8.16
CA VAL A 66 -1.58 -10.82 8.59
C VAL A 66 -1.30 -11.74 7.42
N GLU A 67 -0.70 -12.88 7.71
CA GLU A 67 -0.46 -13.91 6.71
C GLU A 67 -1.77 -14.60 6.35
N GLY A 68 -2.22 -14.46 5.09
CA GLY A 68 -3.47 -15.08 4.64
C GLY A 68 -3.35 -16.59 4.41
N ASN A 69 -2.19 -17.04 3.90
CA ASN A 69 -1.83 -18.44 3.73
C ASN A 69 -0.42 -18.65 4.28
N ILE A 70 -0.20 -19.72 5.04
CA ILE A 70 1.12 -20.05 5.61
C ILE A 70 2.12 -20.25 4.46
N SER A 71 2.98 -19.27 4.28
CA SER A 71 3.99 -19.16 3.22
C SER A 71 5.42 -19.33 3.77
N GLY A 72 5.58 -19.23 5.09
CA GLY A 72 6.87 -19.35 5.76
C GLY A 72 7.74 -18.10 5.64
N PHE A 73 7.18 -16.96 5.21
CA PHE A 73 7.92 -15.71 5.22
C PHE A 73 8.25 -15.31 6.66
N SER A 74 9.53 -15.03 6.90
CA SER A 74 9.96 -14.48 8.18
C SER A 74 9.32 -13.11 8.44
N ASN A 75 8.94 -12.84 9.68
CA ASN A 75 8.40 -11.56 10.14
C ASN A 75 9.44 -10.74 10.92
N ARG A 76 10.74 -11.05 10.78
CA ARG A 76 11.79 -10.38 11.54
C ARG A 76 11.84 -8.88 11.20
N ALA A 77 12.06 -8.08 12.24
CA ALA A 77 12.05 -6.63 12.13
C ALA A 77 13.15 -6.07 11.20
N ASP A 78 14.29 -6.76 11.08
CA ASP A 78 15.44 -6.38 10.26
C ASP A 78 15.25 -6.61 8.75
N GLN A 79 14.14 -7.20 8.34
CA GLN A 79 13.83 -7.45 6.93
C GLN A 79 13.03 -6.31 6.29
N GLY A 80 13.11 -6.21 4.96
CA GLY A 80 12.32 -5.25 4.19
C GLY A 80 10.80 -5.49 4.27
N VAL A 81 10.03 -4.44 3.98
CA VAL A 81 8.55 -4.45 4.01
C VAL A 81 7.95 -5.22 2.83
N VAL A 82 8.60 -5.19 1.67
CA VAL A 82 8.15 -5.88 0.45
C VAL A 82 8.70 -7.31 0.42
N ILE A 83 7.86 -8.25 0.02
CA ILE A 83 8.24 -9.63 -0.29
C ILE A 83 8.43 -9.77 -1.79
N CYS A 84 9.57 -10.32 -2.19
CA CYS A 84 9.80 -10.74 -3.57
C CYS A 84 9.78 -12.27 -3.64
N ASN A 85 9.43 -12.82 -4.80
CA ASN A 85 9.63 -14.25 -5.05
C ASN A 85 11.14 -14.52 -5.14
N TYR A 86 11.62 -15.56 -4.45
CA TYR A 86 13.02 -15.96 -4.47
C TYR A 86 13.15 -17.48 -4.36
N ASP A 87 14.29 -18.00 -4.82
CA ASP A 87 14.67 -19.41 -4.75
C ASP A 87 16.14 -19.48 -4.30
N TRP A 88 16.49 -20.51 -3.53
CA TRP A 88 17.86 -20.77 -3.10
C TRP A 88 18.33 -22.07 -3.74
N ARG A 89 19.46 -22.00 -4.46
CA ARG A 89 20.11 -23.17 -5.06
C ARG A 89 21.45 -23.41 -4.38
N PHE A 90 21.67 -24.66 -3.98
CA PHE A 90 22.97 -25.11 -3.50
C PHE A 90 23.66 -25.86 -4.61
N GLU A 91 24.75 -25.31 -5.12
CA GLU A 91 25.63 -25.99 -6.06
C GLU A 91 26.82 -26.53 -5.29
N LYS A 92 27.07 -27.83 -5.44
CA LYS A 92 28.28 -28.46 -4.90
C LYS A 92 29.44 -28.11 -5.83
N ALA A 93 30.51 -27.56 -5.27
CA ALA A 93 31.76 -27.30 -5.99
C ALA A 93 32.37 -28.58 -6.55
#